data_AF-E0XX91-F1
#
_entry.id   AF-E0XX91-F1
#
_cell.length_a   1.000
_cell.length_b   1.000
_cell.length_c   1.000
_cell.angle_alpha   90.00
_cell.angle_beta   90.00
_cell.angle_gamma   90.00
#
_symmetry.space_group_name_H-M   'P 1'
#
loop_
_entity.id
_entity.type
_entity.pdbx_description
1 polymer ?
#
loop_
_entity_poly.entity_id
_entity_poly.type
_entity_poly.pdbx_seq_one_letter_code
_entity_poly.pdbx_strand_id
1 'polypeptide(L)'
;MSGVYKNKSNKAHDFSMDKIIGTKNSVTTLIVHHEKDLCKVTKFTEAKKFFANLNSPKKMMLTFSGGEGSGKACGPKDFHGYDEVEVVVLARSVARWIIEDLPQK
;
A
#
# COMPACT_ATOMS: atom_id res chain seq x y z
N MET A 1 3.22 -1.88 1.97
CA MET A 1 2.11 -2.50 2.70
C MET A 1 0.86 -1.65 2.49
N SER A 2 -0.29 -2.28 2.28
CA SER A 2 -1.57 -1.60 2.09
C SER A 2 -1.96 -0.80 3.34
N GLY A 3 -2.48 0.42 3.16
CA GLY A 3 -2.93 1.29 4.26
C GLY A 3 -4.44 1.48 4.28
N VAL A 4 -4.97 2.04 5.37
CA VAL A 4 -6.38 2.44 5.45
C VAL A 4 -6.56 3.75 4.68
N TYR A 5 -7.33 3.73 3.59
CA TYR A 5 -7.58 4.93 2.77
C TYR A 5 -8.99 5.48 2.96
N LYS A 6 -9.93 4.62 3.33
CA LYS A 6 -11.32 5.02 3.54
C LYS A 6 -11.96 4.14 4.59
N ASN A 7 -12.42 4.74 5.68
CA ASN A 7 -13.12 3.99 6.72
C ASN A 7 -14.38 4.74 7.17
N LYS A 8 -15.52 4.05 7.12
CA LYS A 8 -16.80 4.56 7.63
C LYS A 8 -17.05 4.18 9.09
N SER A 9 -16.14 3.42 9.71
CA SER A 9 -16.26 3.00 11.10
C SER A 9 -15.92 4.16 12.03
N ASN A 10 -16.78 4.44 13.01
CA ASN A 10 -16.52 5.39 14.10
C ASN A 10 -15.27 5.04 14.92
N LYS A 11 -14.79 3.79 14.90
CA LYS A 11 -13.58 3.40 15.63
C LYS A 11 -12.30 3.69 14.87
N ALA A 12 -12.38 3.80 13.55
CA ALA A 12 -11.18 3.79 12.71
C ALA A 12 -11.20 4.80 11.54
N HIS A 13 -12.13 5.75 11.57
CA HIS A 13 -12.19 6.89 10.65
C HIS A 13 -11.04 7.88 10.84
N ASP A 14 -10.36 7.87 11.98
CA ASP A 14 -9.20 8.75 12.26
C ASP A 14 -7.86 8.15 11.87
N PHE A 15 -7.82 6.88 11.46
CA PHE A 15 -6.61 6.17 11.07
C PHE A 15 -6.44 6.05 9.56
N SER A 16 -7.11 6.91 8.78
CA SER A 16 -6.84 6.96 7.35
C SER A 16 -5.47 7.58 7.06
N MET A 17 -4.79 7.13 6.01
CA MET A 17 -3.43 7.56 5.72
C MET A 17 -3.29 9.07 5.53
N ASP A 18 -4.31 9.72 4.96
CA ASP A 18 -4.38 11.19 4.81
C ASP A 18 -4.45 11.91 6.16
N LYS A 19 -4.98 11.28 7.22
CA LYS A 19 -4.97 11.83 8.57
C LYS A 19 -3.67 11.55 9.31
N ILE A 20 -3.08 10.37 9.10
CA ILE A 20 -1.85 9.95 9.80
C ILE A 20 -0.63 10.72 9.27
N ILE A 21 -0.41 10.70 7.95
CA ILE A 21 0.79 11.29 7.32
C ILE A 21 0.49 12.57 6.54
N GLY A 22 -0.76 13.04 6.55
CA GLY A 22 -1.18 14.18 5.75
C GLY A 22 -1.25 13.88 4.25
N THR A 23 -1.66 14.90 3.50
CA THR A 23 -1.52 14.93 2.03
C THR A 23 -0.20 15.56 1.58
N LYS A 24 0.58 16.14 2.50
CA LYS A 24 1.93 16.64 2.26
C LYS A 24 2.84 16.22 3.40
N ASN A 25 4.00 15.64 3.08
CA ASN A 25 4.99 15.25 4.07
C ASN A 25 6.42 15.48 3.57
N SER A 26 7.41 15.29 4.45
CA SER A 26 8.84 15.48 4.16
C SER A 26 9.61 14.16 3.96
N VAL A 27 8.92 13.03 3.78
CA VAL A 27 9.54 11.70 3.74
C VAL A 27 9.31 11.01 2.40
N THR A 28 10.30 10.29 1.88
CA THR A 28 10.07 9.42 0.71
C THR A 28 9.00 8.39 1.04
N THR A 29 7.99 8.25 0.18
CA THR A 29 6.85 7.38 0.43
C THR A 29 6.74 6.29 -0.64
N LEU A 30 6.81 5.02 -0.23
CA LEU A 30 6.50 3.87 -1.07
C LEU A 30 5.12 3.33 -0.69
N ILE A 31 4.20 3.29 -1.64
CA ILE A 31 2.91 2.61 -1.51
C ILE A 31 3.01 1.29 -2.26
N VAL A 32 2.63 0.19 -1.59
CA VAL A 32 2.58 -1.12 -2.23
C VAL A 32 1.16 -1.63 -2.08
N HIS A 33 0.55 -2.08 -3.17
CA HIS A 33 -0.86 -2.50 -3.18
C HIS A 33 -1.12 -3.64 -4.15
N HIS A 34 -2.00 -4.57 -3.78
CA HIS A 34 -2.52 -5.57 -4.71
C HIS A 34 -3.77 -5.06 -5.44
N GLU A 35 -3.90 -5.33 -6.75
CA GLU A 35 -5.04 -4.84 -7.55
C GLU A 35 -6.37 -5.45 -7.14
N LYS A 36 -6.32 -6.73 -6.75
CA LYS A 36 -7.48 -7.54 -6.32
C LYS A 36 -7.75 -7.49 -4.81
N ASP A 37 -7.15 -6.56 -4.07
CA ASP A 37 -7.43 -6.41 -2.64
C ASP A 37 -8.92 -6.06 -2.42
N LEU A 38 -9.67 -7.00 -1.86
CA LEU A 38 -11.11 -6.89 -1.60
C LEU A 38 -11.41 -6.19 -0.27
N CYS A 39 -10.40 -5.71 0.46
CA CYS A 39 -10.64 -5.09 1.74
C CYS A 39 -11.41 -3.77 1.61
N LYS A 40 -12.50 -3.67 2.37
CA LYS A 40 -13.43 -2.53 2.32
C LYS A 40 -12.80 -1.19 2.70
N VAL A 41 -11.69 -1.21 3.44
CA VAL A 41 -11.01 0.00 3.94
C VAL A 41 -9.68 0.32 3.24
N THR A 42 -9.12 -0.63 2.49
CA THR A 42 -7.86 -0.49 1.74
C THR A 42 -8.12 -0.67 0.24
N LYS A 43 -9.24 -0.12 -0.27
CA LYS A 43 -9.58 -0.30 -1.69
C LYS A 43 -8.48 0.25 -2.59
N PHE A 44 -8.07 -0.54 -3.59
CA PHE A 44 -7.02 -0.15 -4.54
C PHE A 44 -7.32 1.19 -5.25
N THR A 45 -8.59 1.47 -5.57
CA THR A 45 -8.99 2.74 -6.17
C THR A 45 -8.78 3.94 -5.25
N GLU A 46 -9.01 3.78 -3.94
CA GLU A 46 -8.78 4.83 -2.95
C GLU A 46 -7.28 4.99 -2.67
N ALA A 47 -6.50 3.91 -2.70
CA ALA A 47 -5.04 3.96 -2.65
C ALA A 47 -4.46 4.79 -3.80
N LYS A 48 -4.95 4.57 -5.04
CA LYS A 48 -4.55 5.34 -6.22
C LYS A 48 -4.88 6.84 -6.09
N LYS A 49 -6.06 7.16 -5.57
CA LYS A 49 -6.44 8.56 -5.30
C LYS A 49 -5.54 9.20 -4.25
N PHE A 50 -5.28 8.48 -3.15
CA PHE A 50 -4.36 8.95 -2.12
C PHE A 50 -2.96 9.20 -2.69
N PHE A 51 -2.41 8.24 -3.46
CA PHE A 51 -1.12 8.41 -4.13
C PHE A 51 -1.07 9.63 -5.05
N ALA A 52 -2.11 9.85 -5.84
CA ALA A 52 -2.19 11.01 -6.73
C ALA A 52 -2.14 12.33 -5.94
N ASN A 53 -2.88 12.41 -4.84
CA ASN A 53 -2.98 13.60 -4.00
C ASN A 53 -1.79 13.82 -3.05
N LEU A 54 -0.97 12.79 -2.81
CA LEU A 54 0.16 12.88 -1.90
C LEU A 54 1.29 13.74 -2.47
N ASN A 55 1.74 14.73 -1.73
CA ASN A 55 2.91 15.55 -2.02
C ASN A 55 4.05 15.18 -1.08
N SER A 56 4.98 14.36 -1.55
CA SER A 56 6.18 13.95 -0.81
C SER A 56 7.42 14.17 -1.69
N PRO A 57 8.64 14.27 -1.11
CA PRO A 57 9.86 14.54 -1.87
C PRO A 57 10.09 13.53 -3.01
N LYS A 58 9.81 12.26 -2.74
CA LYS A 58 9.76 11.18 -3.73
C LYS A 58 8.60 10.25 -3.36
N LYS A 59 7.85 9.79 -4.37
CA LYS A 59 6.78 8.82 -4.19
C LYS A 59 6.79 7.77 -5.29
N MET A 60 6.50 6.52 -4.93
CA MET A 60 6.28 5.43 -5.86
C MET A 60 5.09 4.60 -5.39
N MET A 61 4.33 4.08 -6.36
CA MET A 61 3.30 3.08 -6.13
C MET A 61 3.67 1.79 -6.86
N LEU A 62 3.95 0.72 -6.11
CA LEU A 62 4.11 -0.62 -6.65
C LEU A 62 2.77 -1.33 -6.61
N THR A 63 2.35 -1.81 -7.77
CA THR A 63 1.10 -2.54 -7.95
C THR A 63 1.42 -3.99 -8.28
N PHE A 64 0.77 -4.91 -7.57
CA PHE A 64 0.91 -6.34 -7.79
C PHE A 64 -0.38 -6.94 -8.34
N SER A 65 -0.21 -7.80 -9.33
CA SER A 65 -1.23 -8.67 -9.90
C SER A 65 -0.73 -10.11 -9.85
N GLY A 66 -1.65 -11.07 -9.76
CA GLY A 66 -1.32 -12.49 -9.56
C GLY A 66 -1.82 -13.01 -8.21
N GLY A 67 -1.33 -14.18 -7.81
CA GLY A 67 -1.81 -14.94 -6.65
C GLY A 67 -3.22 -15.54 -6.88
N GLU A 68 -3.60 -16.52 -6.07
CA GLU A 68 -4.95 -17.07 -6.09
C GLU A 68 -5.80 -16.54 -4.93
N GLY A 69 -5.16 -16.14 -3.82
CA GLY A 69 -5.85 -15.67 -2.62
C GLY A 69 -6.66 -16.81 -1.99
N SER A 70 -6.01 -17.63 -1.16
CA SER A 70 -6.61 -18.85 -0.59
C SER A 70 -7.53 -18.60 0.62
N GLY A 71 -7.58 -17.36 1.12
CA GLY A 71 -8.15 -16.99 2.41
C GLY A 71 -9.41 -16.11 2.38
N LYS A 72 -9.79 -15.63 3.57
CA LYS A 72 -10.90 -14.67 3.71
C LYS A 72 -10.55 -13.34 3.07
N ALA A 73 -11.55 -12.67 2.47
CA ALA A 73 -11.43 -11.30 2.00
C ALA A 73 -10.82 -10.37 3.07
N CYS A 74 -9.82 -9.57 2.71
CA CYS A 74 -9.03 -8.72 3.64
C CYS A 74 -8.14 -9.51 4.64
N GLY A 75 -8.02 -10.81 4.48
CA GLY A 75 -7.19 -11.67 5.33
C GLY A 75 -5.72 -11.72 4.87
N PRO A 76 -4.82 -12.19 5.74
CA PRO A 76 -3.40 -12.35 5.40
C PRO A 76 -3.13 -13.43 4.36
N LYS A 77 -4.07 -14.37 4.16
CA LYS A 77 -4.01 -15.43 3.14
C LYS A 77 -4.80 -15.09 1.88
N ASP A 78 -5.16 -13.83 1.70
CA ASP A 78 -5.82 -13.35 0.49
C ASP A 78 -4.92 -12.30 -0.19
N PHE A 79 -5.34 -11.74 -1.31
CA PHE A 79 -4.66 -10.68 -2.03
C PHE A 79 -4.22 -9.50 -1.13
N HIS A 80 -4.96 -9.23 -0.05
CA HIS A 80 -4.60 -8.20 0.95
C HIS A 80 -3.24 -8.50 1.62
N GLY A 81 -2.98 -9.77 1.93
CA GLY A 81 -1.72 -10.24 2.48
C GLY A 81 -0.68 -10.65 1.42
N TYR A 82 -0.97 -10.45 0.13
CA TYR A 82 -0.13 -10.90 -1.00
C TYR A 82 0.08 -12.41 -1.04
N ASP A 83 -0.91 -13.18 -0.60
CA ASP A 83 -0.82 -14.64 -0.62
C ASP A 83 -0.61 -15.16 -2.04
N GLU A 84 0.36 -16.06 -2.18
CA GLU A 84 0.75 -16.68 -3.46
C GLU A 84 1.14 -15.71 -4.59
N VAL A 85 1.23 -14.41 -4.31
CA VAL A 85 2.10 -13.53 -5.08
C VAL A 85 3.51 -14.05 -4.87
N GLU A 86 4.37 -14.00 -5.88
CA GLU A 86 5.78 -14.33 -5.69
C GLU A 86 6.38 -13.40 -4.62
N VAL A 87 6.34 -13.83 -3.36
CA VAL A 87 6.72 -13.02 -2.19
C VAL A 87 8.16 -12.54 -2.34
N VAL A 88 8.98 -13.32 -3.03
CA VAL A 88 10.34 -12.97 -3.43
C VAL A 88 10.37 -11.74 -4.36
N VAL A 89 9.47 -11.63 -5.33
CA VAL A 89 9.36 -10.45 -6.20
C VAL A 89 8.92 -9.24 -5.39
N LEU A 90 7.89 -9.36 -4.56
CA LEU A 90 7.47 -8.29 -3.66
C LEU A 90 8.62 -7.79 -2.78
N ALA A 91 9.30 -8.72 -2.09
CA ALA A 91 10.42 -8.40 -1.22
C ALA A 91 11.58 -7.75 -1.99
N ARG A 92 11.93 -8.27 -3.18
CA ARG A 92 12.98 -7.69 -4.03
C ARG A 92 12.61 -6.29 -4.53
N SER A 93 11.38 -6.06 -4.95
CA SER A 93 10.94 -4.74 -5.42
C SER A 93 10.98 -3.70 -4.29
N VAL A 94 10.55 -4.07 -3.08
CA VAL A 94 10.64 -3.19 -1.90
C VAL A 94 12.10 -2.95 -1.50
N ALA A 95 12.91 -4.00 -1.43
CA ALA A 95 14.33 -3.88 -1.08
C ALA A 95 15.10 -3.01 -2.08
N ARG A 96 14.85 -3.20 -3.39
CA ARG A 96 15.43 -2.38 -4.44
C ARG A 96 15.10 -0.91 -4.28
N TRP A 97 13.83 -0.57 -4.01
CA TRP A 97 13.43 0.81 -3.78
C TRP A 97 14.15 1.43 -2.58
N ILE A 98 14.25 0.70 -1.47
CA ILE A 98 14.96 1.16 -0.27
C ILE A 98 16.42 1.46 -0.62
N ILE A 99 17.11 0.54 -1.30
CA ILE A 99 18.53 0.70 -1.66
C ILE A 99 18.75 1.87 -2.63
N GLU A 100 17.87 2.06 -3.61
CA GLU A 100 17.92 3.17 -4.57
C GLU A 100 17.57 4.53 -3.94
N ASP A 101 16.85 4.55 -2.81
CA ASP A 101 16.52 5.77 -2.08
C ASP A 101 17.57 6.17 -1.03
N LEU A 102 18.47 5.24 -0.66
CA LEU A 102 19.57 5.58 0.23
C LEU A 102 20.52 6.58 -0.46
N PRO A 103 21.04 7.58 0.28
CA PRO A 103 22.06 8.47 -0.24
C PRO A 103 23.23 7.64 -0.78
N GLN A 104 23.56 7.81 -2.06
CA GLN A 104 24.78 7.24 -2.63
C GLN A 104 25.95 7.98 -1.98
N LYS A 105 26.81 7.25 -1.27
CA LYS A 105 28.00 7.80 -0.62
C LYS A 105 29.04 8.26 -1.63
#